data_AF-A0A380P8I9-F1
#
_entry.id   AF-A0A380P8I9-F1
#
_cell.length_a   1.000
_cell.length_b   1.000
_cell.length_c   1.000
_cell.angle_alpha   90.00
_cell.angle_beta   90.00
_cell.angle_gamma   90.00
#
_symmetry.space_group_name_H-M   'P 1'
#
loop_
_entity.id
_entity.type
_entity.pdbx_description
1 polymer ?
#
loop_
_entity_poly.entity_id
_entity_poly.type
_entity_poly.pdbx_seq_one_letter_code
_entity_poly.pdbx_strand_id
1 'polypeptide(L)'
;MLHDGPPYANGNIHIGHAMNKISKDIIVRYKSMSGYYAPFVPGWDTHGLPIEQQLTKAGKDRKAAGPVKWRKMAAEFADKQVKTQMADFKRLGISADWDHPYLTKQPQYEAEQLRVFGKMAKRGLIYRGKSQSFGHGHLNQRWQWLKSNIMMLHQHLFLLQNA
;
A
#
# COMPACT_ATOMS: atom_id res chain seq x y z
N MET A 1 21.20 4.70 -0.82
CA MET A 1 19.86 4.38 -0.27
C MET A 1 19.27 3.21 -1.05
N LEU A 2 18.78 2.17 -0.37
CA LEU A 2 18.10 1.04 -1.01
C LEU A 2 16.59 1.20 -0.79
N HIS A 3 15.82 1.35 -1.87
CA HIS A 3 14.36 1.41 -1.80
C HIS A 3 13.79 0.00 -1.64
N ASP A 4 13.06 -0.21 -0.55
CA ASP A 4 12.34 -1.45 -0.33
C ASP A 4 11.14 -1.54 -1.27
N GLY A 5 10.90 -2.69 -1.88
CA GLY A 5 9.60 -3.01 -2.47
C GLY A 5 8.66 -3.44 -1.35
N PRO A 6 7.54 -2.74 -1.10
CA PRO A 6 6.76 -2.94 0.10
C PRO A 6 5.98 -4.27 0.01
N PRO A 7 6.14 -5.22 0.95
CA PRO A 7 5.23 -6.36 1.05
C PRO A 7 3.78 -5.91 1.24
N TYR A 8 2.84 -6.70 0.70
CA TYR A 8 1.43 -6.51 1.01
C TYR A 8 1.18 -6.81 2.49
N ALA A 9 0.45 -5.92 3.16
CA ALA A 9 0.04 -6.06 4.55
C ALA A 9 -1.11 -7.08 4.68
N ASN A 10 -0.86 -8.32 4.26
CA ASN A 10 -1.82 -9.41 4.23
C ASN A 10 -1.16 -10.74 4.61
N GLY A 11 -1.49 -11.24 5.80
CA GLY A 11 -1.09 -12.56 6.28
C GLY A 11 0.34 -12.61 6.80
N ASN A 12 0.73 -13.84 7.18
CA ASN A 12 2.03 -14.11 7.77
C ASN A 12 3.15 -14.07 6.72
N ILE A 13 4.37 -13.78 7.17
CA ILE A 13 5.54 -13.89 6.29
C ILE A 13 5.78 -15.36 5.90
N HIS A 14 6.43 -15.56 4.75
CA HIS A 14 6.78 -16.89 4.23
C HIS A 14 8.20 -16.85 3.68
N ILE A 15 8.73 -18.00 3.23
CA ILE A 15 10.13 -18.10 2.79
C ILE A 15 10.51 -17.10 1.69
N GLY A 16 9.60 -16.83 0.73
CA GLY A 16 9.81 -15.79 -0.27
C GLY A 16 10.00 -14.37 0.31
N HIS A 17 9.26 -14.01 1.37
CA HIS A 17 9.48 -12.74 2.08
C HIS A 17 10.83 -12.71 2.78
N ALA A 18 11.20 -13.82 3.45
CA ALA A 18 12.49 -13.94 4.13
C ALA A 18 13.64 -13.81 3.13
N MET A 19 13.61 -14.56 2.02
CA MET A 19 14.60 -14.49 0.95
C MET A 19 14.78 -13.06 0.43
N ASN A 20 13.67 -12.38 0.08
CA ASN A 20 13.75 -11.01 -0.43
C ASN A 20 14.42 -10.04 0.55
N LYS A 21 14.04 -10.11 1.83
CA LYS A 21 14.54 -9.17 2.84
C LYS A 21 15.96 -9.46 3.26
N ILE A 22 16.32 -10.74 3.42
CA ILE A 22 17.69 -11.16 3.76
C ILE A 22 18.65 -10.75 2.64
N SER A 23 18.30 -10.94 1.37
CA SER A 23 19.14 -10.50 0.26
C SER A 23 19.40 -8.99 0.27
N LYS A 24 18.39 -8.17 0.58
CA LYS A 24 18.55 -6.72 0.72
C LYS A 24 19.43 -6.36 1.92
N ASP A 25 19.23 -7.03 3.05
CA ASP A 25 19.99 -6.83 4.29
C ASP A 25 21.49 -7.12 4.08
N ILE A 26 21.83 -8.21 3.38
CA ILE A 26 23.23 -8.53 3.03
C ILE A 26 23.88 -7.37 2.26
N ILE A 27 23.19 -6.83 1.24
CA ILE A 27 23.71 -5.72 0.43
C ILE A 27 23.89 -4.46 1.27
N VAL A 28 22.90 -4.12 2.09
CA VAL A 28 22.92 -2.93 2.95
C VAL A 28 24.06 -3.02 3.95
N ARG A 29 24.20 -4.16 4.65
CA ARG A 29 25.29 -4.40 5.61
C ARG A 29 26.65 -4.32 4.93
N TYR A 30 26.82 -4.97 3.78
CA TYR A 30 28.07 -4.90 3.02
C TYR A 30 28.45 -3.45 2.68
N LYS A 31 27.49 -2.64 2.20
CA LYS A 31 27.74 -1.23 1.87
C LYS A 31 28.04 -0.39 3.10
N SER A 32 27.30 -0.58 4.19
CA SER A 32 27.56 0.10 5.46
C SER A 32 28.95 -0.22 6.01
N MET A 33 29.36 -1.49 5.99
CA MET A 33 30.71 -1.92 6.41
C MET A 33 31.81 -1.43 5.46
N SER A 34 31.49 -1.16 4.20
CA SER A 34 32.41 -0.58 3.22
C SER A 34 32.52 0.95 3.29
N GLY A 35 31.98 1.58 4.34
CA GLY A 35 32.07 3.03 4.56
C GLY A 35 30.99 3.87 3.89
N TYR A 36 29.97 3.26 3.28
CA TYR A 36 28.87 4.01 2.65
C TYR A 36 27.71 4.23 3.63
N TYR A 37 27.07 5.40 3.56
CA TYR A 37 25.78 5.60 4.20
C TYR A 37 24.67 4.88 3.41
N ALA A 38 24.27 3.70 3.87
CA ALA A 38 23.28 2.84 3.21
C ALA A 38 22.01 2.67 4.06
N PRO A 39 21.10 3.66 4.09
CA PRO A 39 19.83 3.51 4.82
C PRO A 39 18.92 2.50 4.11
N PHE A 40 18.23 1.69 4.92
CA PHE A 40 17.21 0.74 4.49
C PHE A 40 15.90 1.03 5.21
N VAL A 41 14.96 1.64 4.49
CA VAL A 41 13.64 2.00 5.03
C VAL A 41 12.62 0.97 4.54
N PRO A 42 12.02 0.16 5.43
CA PRO A 42 11.01 -0.80 5.07
C PRO A 42 9.69 -0.09 4.77
N GLY A 43 8.84 -0.72 3.95
CA GLY A 43 7.47 -0.24 3.80
C GLY A 43 6.46 -1.33 3.58
N TRP A 44 5.19 -0.95 3.53
CA TRP A 44 4.07 -1.86 3.34
C TRP A 44 3.02 -1.31 2.40
N ASP A 45 2.48 -2.20 1.57
CA ASP A 45 1.30 -1.91 0.78
C ASP A 45 0.04 -2.26 1.57
N THR A 46 -0.70 -1.22 1.90
CA THR A 46 -1.85 -1.22 2.83
C THR A 46 -3.19 -1.04 2.13
N HIS A 47 -3.20 -0.98 0.80
CA HIS A 47 -4.41 -0.78 0.01
C HIS A 47 -4.73 -1.99 -0.87
N GLY A 48 -5.92 -1.98 -1.47
CA GLY A 48 -6.26 -2.87 -2.57
C GLY A 48 -7.03 -4.13 -2.19
N LEU A 49 -7.27 -4.93 -3.23
CA LEU A 49 -8.14 -6.11 -3.19
C LEU A 49 -7.72 -7.20 -2.19
N PRO A 50 -6.42 -7.49 -1.98
CA PRO A 50 -6.01 -8.56 -1.06
C PRO A 50 -6.53 -8.36 0.38
N ILE A 51 -6.49 -7.13 0.89
CA ILE A 51 -7.00 -6.79 2.23
C ILE A 51 -8.52 -6.91 2.27
N GLU A 52 -9.22 -6.42 1.24
CA GLU A 52 -10.68 -6.53 1.16
C GLU A 52 -11.14 -7.99 1.13
N GLN A 53 -10.43 -8.85 0.39
CA GLN A 53 -10.72 -10.28 0.34
C GLN A 53 -10.53 -10.95 1.71
N GLN A 54 -9.52 -10.57 2.48
CA GLN A 54 -9.36 -11.10 3.84
C GLN A 54 -10.48 -10.68 4.78
N LEU A 55 -10.93 -9.43 4.69
CA LEU A 55 -12.08 -8.97 5.47
C LEU A 55 -13.35 -9.75 5.12
N THR A 56 -13.59 -10.00 3.82
CA THR A 56 -14.72 -10.83 3.38
C THR A 56 -14.58 -12.28 3.86
N LYS A 57 -13.38 -12.87 3.78
CA LYS A 57 -13.10 -14.22 4.32
C LYS A 57 -13.30 -14.29 5.83
N ALA A 58 -13.04 -13.19 6.55
CA ALA A 58 -13.31 -13.05 7.98
C ALA A 58 -14.80 -12.80 8.30
N GLY A 59 -15.70 -12.95 7.32
CA GLY A 59 -17.15 -12.82 7.49
C GLY A 59 -17.66 -11.39 7.53
N LYS A 60 -16.86 -10.39 7.12
CA LYS A 60 -17.33 -9.00 7.05
C LYS A 60 -18.00 -8.73 5.72
N ASP A 61 -19.23 -8.24 5.76
CA ASP A 61 -19.97 -7.82 4.56
C ASP A 61 -19.71 -6.33 4.25
N ARG A 62 -19.18 -6.10 3.04
CA ARG A 62 -18.93 -4.77 2.48
C ARG A 62 -20.22 -3.99 2.24
N LYS A 63 -21.29 -4.65 1.77
CA LYS A 63 -22.55 -3.97 1.45
C LYS A 63 -23.24 -3.48 2.72
N ALA A 64 -23.30 -4.32 3.75
CA ALA A 64 -23.87 -3.95 5.04
C ALA A 64 -23.07 -2.88 5.79
N ALA A 65 -21.73 -2.87 5.69
CA ALA A 65 -20.91 -1.92 6.44
C ALA A 65 -20.91 -0.49 5.87
N GLY A 66 -21.11 -0.33 4.57
CA GLY A 66 -20.97 0.94 3.86
C GLY A 66 -19.51 1.37 3.65
N PRO A 67 -19.24 2.31 2.72
CA PRO A 67 -17.88 2.58 2.23
C PRO A 67 -16.91 3.10 3.30
N VAL A 68 -17.36 4.03 4.15
CA VAL A 68 -16.50 4.67 5.16
C VAL A 68 -16.06 3.66 6.22
N LYS A 69 -17.01 2.91 6.77
CA LYS A 69 -16.74 1.87 7.77
C LYS A 69 -15.89 0.74 7.19
N TRP A 70 -16.13 0.36 5.94
CA TRP A 70 -15.32 -0.63 5.24
C TRP A 70 -13.85 -0.22 5.12
N ARG A 71 -13.58 1.03 4.71
CA ARG A 71 -12.21 1.56 4.62
C ARG A 71 -11.54 1.60 5.99
N LYS A 72 -12.26 2.00 7.03
CA LYS A 72 -11.73 1.99 8.41
C LYS A 72 -11.34 0.58 8.86
N MET A 73 -12.21 -0.41 8.64
CA MET A 73 -11.90 -1.81 8.93
C MET A 73 -10.68 -2.33 8.14
N ALA A 74 -10.55 -1.94 6.87
CA ALA A 74 -9.40 -2.30 6.05
C ALA A 74 -8.09 -1.67 6.57
N ALA A 75 -8.14 -0.40 6.97
CA ALA A 75 -7.00 0.30 7.54
C ALA A 75 -6.54 -0.33 8.88
N GLU A 76 -7.49 -0.69 9.74
CA GLU A 76 -7.24 -1.37 11.02
C GLU A 76 -6.65 -2.78 10.81
N PHE A 77 -7.18 -3.52 9.83
CA PHE A 77 -6.65 -4.83 9.46
C PHE A 77 -5.20 -4.70 8.97
N ALA A 78 -4.93 -3.72 8.08
CA ALA A 78 -3.59 -3.46 7.58
C ALA A 78 -2.61 -3.14 8.73
N ASP A 79 -3.00 -2.31 9.71
CA ASP A 79 -2.14 -1.99 10.86
C ASP A 79 -1.77 -3.23 11.68
N LYS A 80 -2.74 -4.12 11.88
CA LYS A 80 -2.49 -5.39 12.57
C LYS A 80 -1.48 -6.24 11.81
N GLN A 81 -1.64 -6.37 10.50
CA GLN A 81 -0.74 -7.17 9.65
C GLN A 81 0.67 -6.56 9.60
N VAL A 82 0.79 -5.24 9.46
CA VAL A 82 2.07 -4.53 9.50
C VAL A 82 2.81 -4.84 10.79
N LYS A 83 2.14 -4.75 11.95
CA LYS A 83 2.75 -5.06 13.26
C LYS A 83 3.27 -6.49 13.34
N THR A 84 2.46 -7.47 12.93
CA THR A 84 2.86 -8.88 12.93
C THR A 84 4.07 -9.12 12.01
N GLN A 85 3.98 -8.68 10.75
CA GLN A 85 5.07 -8.86 9.78
C GLN A 85 6.35 -8.13 10.21
N MET A 86 6.23 -6.93 10.78
CA MET A 86 7.36 -6.17 11.29
C MET A 86 8.07 -6.91 12.42
N ALA A 87 7.31 -7.51 13.36
CA ALA A 87 7.88 -8.32 14.42
C ALA A 87 8.64 -9.54 13.86
N ASP A 88 8.06 -10.21 12.86
CA ASP A 88 8.70 -11.37 12.21
C ASP A 88 9.98 -10.97 11.46
N PHE A 89 9.96 -9.83 10.73
CA PHE A 89 11.17 -9.34 10.05
C PHE A 89 12.25 -8.87 11.02
N LYS A 90 11.89 -8.24 12.15
CA LYS A 90 12.83 -7.93 13.23
C LYS A 90 13.46 -9.23 13.79
N ARG A 91 12.66 -10.28 13.95
CA ARG A 91 13.14 -11.60 14.41
C ARG A 91 14.12 -12.25 13.44
N LEU A 92 14.01 -11.99 12.13
CA LEU A 92 14.98 -12.45 11.13
C LEU A 92 16.32 -11.70 11.19
N GLY A 93 16.48 -10.71 12.08
CA GLY A 93 17.73 -9.98 12.26
C GLY A 93 17.99 -8.92 11.18
N ILE A 94 16.96 -8.51 10.44
CA ILE A 94 17.09 -7.51 9.39
C ILE A 94 17.38 -6.13 10.01
N SER A 95 18.44 -5.46 9.54
CA SER A 95 18.82 -4.12 9.97
C SER A 95 18.18 -3.08 9.05
N ALA A 96 17.05 -2.53 9.51
CA ALA A 96 16.28 -1.51 8.79
C ALA A 96 15.80 -0.42 9.77
N ASP A 97 15.39 0.73 9.23
CA ASP A 97 14.73 1.79 9.98
C ASP A 97 13.28 1.38 10.30
N TRP A 98 13.12 0.70 11.43
CA TRP A 98 11.81 0.20 11.87
C TRP A 98 10.91 1.26 12.49
N ASP A 99 11.48 2.42 12.84
CA ASP A 99 10.77 3.50 13.52
C ASP A 99 10.09 4.44 12.52
N HIS A 100 10.64 4.54 11.30
CA HIS A 100 10.10 5.36 10.22
C HIS A 100 9.71 4.56 8.96
N PRO A 101 8.85 3.53 9.07
CA PRO A 101 8.41 2.79 7.89
C PRO A 101 7.46 3.63 7.03
N TYR A 102 7.56 3.49 5.72
CA TYR A 102 6.60 4.12 4.81
C TYR A 102 5.40 3.20 4.59
N LEU A 103 4.19 3.75 4.66
CA LEU A 103 2.95 3.01 4.42
C LEU A 103 2.17 3.69 3.30
N THR A 104 1.61 2.92 2.37
CA THR A 104 0.89 3.49 1.23
C THR A 104 -0.37 4.29 1.62
N LYS A 105 -0.93 4.05 2.81
CA LYS A 105 -2.04 4.81 3.39
C LYS A 105 -1.67 6.08 4.15
N GLN A 106 -0.38 6.41 4.30
CA GLN A 106 0.01 7.65 4.96
C GLN A 106 -0.43 8.85 4.10
N PRO A 107 -1.00 9.91 4.68
CA PRO A 107 -1.49 11.07 3.91
C PRO A 107 -0.43 11.69 3.01
N GLN A 108 0.83 11.70 3.45
CA GLN A 108 1.97 12.21 2.68
C GLN A 108 2.21 11.37 1.41
N TYR A 109 2.12 10.04 1.53
CA TYR A 109 2.29 9.12 0.41
C TYR A 109 1.15 9.27 -0.60
N GLU A 110 -0.09 9.35 -0.12
CA GLU A 110 -1.27 9.55 -0.97
C GLU A 110 -1.24 10.91 -1.68
N ALA A 111 -0.77 11.96 -1.00
CA ALA A 111 -0.59 13.27 -1.61
C ALA A 111 0.45 13.23 -2.74
N GLU A 112 1.59 12.55 -2.56
CA GLU A 112 2.57 12.37 -3.63
C GLU A 112 2.01 11.56 -4.81
N GLN A 113 1.25 10.50 -4.54
CA GLN A 113 0.56 9.73 -5.57
C GLN A 113 -0.40 10.62 -6.39
N LEU A 114 -1.16 11.50 -5.74
CA LEU A 114 -2.03 12.47 -6.40
C LEU A 114 -1.25 13.51 -7.21
N ARG A 115 -0.10 13.99 -6.71
CA ARG A 115 0.77 14.93 -7.44
C ARG A 115 1.30 14.30 -8.73
N VAL A 116 1.77 13.05 -8.67
CA VAL A 116 2.24 12.32 -9.85
C VAL A 116 1.09 12.12 -10.86
N PHE A 117 -0.08 11.70 -10.38
CA PHE A 117 -1.28 11.58 -11.22
C PHE A 117 -1.63 12.91 -11.91
N GLY A 118 -1.64 14.02 -11.16
CA GLY A 118 -1.89 15.36 -11.70
C GLY A 118 -0.86 15.80 -12.74
N LYS A 119 0.44 15.51 -12.53
CA LYS A 119 1.50 15.76 -13.53
C LYS A 119 1.28 14.96 -14.81
N MET A 120 0.89 13.69 -14.70
CA MET A 120 0.58 12.84 -15.85
C MET A 120 -0.66 13.34 -16.61
N ALA A 121 -1.70 13.78 -15.89
CA ALA A 121 -2.90 14.37 -16.49
C ALA A 121 -2.57 15.65 -17.27
N LYS A 122 -1.78 16.56 -16.69
CA LYS A 122 -1.34 17.80 -17.34
C LYS A 122 -0.54 17.56 -18.62
N ARG A 123 0.20 16.44 -18.67
CA ARG A 123 0.98 16.02 -19.85
C ARG A 123 0.16 15.28 -20.90
N GLY A 124 -1.16 15.13 -20.71
CA GLY A 124 -2.03 14.39 -21.63
C GLY A 124 -1.80 12.87 -21.64
N LEU A 125 -1.14 12.32 -20.62
CA LEU A 125 -0.81 10.88 -20.54
C LEU A 125 -1.97 10.03 -19.98
N ILE A 126 -3.03 10.68 -19.48
CA ILE A 126 -4.19 10.02 -18.88
C ILE A 126 -5.40 10.23 -19.78
N TYR A 127 -5.98 9.12 -20.22
CA TYR A 127 -7.22 9.11 -20.99
C TYR A 127 -8.14 8.01 -20.47
N ARG A 128 -9.45 8.16 -20.72
CA ARG A 128 -10.46 7.15 -20.40
C ARG A 128 -10.85 6.43 -21.68
N GLY A 129 -10.47 5.16 -21.78
CA GLY A 129 -10.81 4.29 -22.91
C GLY A 129 -11.66 3.09 -22.51
N LYS A 130 -12.13 2.35 -23.50
CA LYS A 130 -12.66 0.98 -23.32
C LYS A 130 -11.56 0.02 -23.73
N SER A 131 -11.28 -0.95 -22.87
CA SER A 131 -10.34 -2.03 -23.14
C SER A 131 -10.96 -3.34 -22.66
N GLN A 132 -10.89 -4.37 -23.51
CA GLN A 132 -11.28 -5.73 -23.12
C GLN A 132 -10.43 -6.14 -21.93
N SER A 133 -11.10 -6.52 -20.85
CA SER A 133 -10.46 -7.02 -19.64
C SER A 133 -11.15 -8.30 -19.21
N PHE A 134 -10.39 -9.21 -18.62
CA PHE A 134 -10.96 -10.37 -17.94
C PHE A 134 -11.92 -9.91 -16.83
N GLY A 135 -13.22 -10.18 -17.02
CA GLY A 135 -14.24 -9.91 -16.03
C GLY A 135 -14.25 -11.01 -14.98
N HIS A 136 -13.86 -10.71 -13.74
CA HIS A 136 -14.10 -11.60 -12.60
C HIS A 136 -15.53 -11.42 -12.10
N GLY A 137 -16.43 -12.37 -12.42
CA GLY A 137 -17.86 -12.30 -12.10
C GLY A 137 -18.21 -12.13 -10.62
N HIS A 138 -17.30 -12.48 -9.70
CA HIS A 138 -17.48 -12.31 -8.25
C HIS A 138 -17.06 -10.94 -7.70
N LEU A 139 -16.36 -10.11 -8.48
CA LEU A 139 -15.74 -8.89 -7.98
C LEU A 139 -16.00 -7.75 -8.97
N ASN A 140 -17.14 -7.09 -8.82
CA ASN A 140 -17.49 -5.87 -9.56
C ASN A 140 -16.67 -4.66 -9.01
N GLN A 141 -15.34 -4.74 -9.13
CA GLN A 141 -14.36 -3.85 -8.48
C GLN A 141 -13.71 -2.86 -9.45
N ARG A 142 -13.78 -3.09 -10.78
CA ARG A 142 -13.06 -2.27 -11.79
C ARG A 142 -13.44 -0.78 -11.73
N TRP A 143 -14.68 -0.49 -11.33
CA TRP A 143 -15.17 0.89 -11.12
C TRP A 143 -15.09 1.37 -9.67
N GLN A 144 -14.94 0.50 -8.67
CA GLN A 144 -15.03 0.90 -7.26
C GLN A 144 -13.71 1.45 -6.72
N TRP A 145 -12.57 1.00 -7.22
CA TRP A 145 -11.26 1.55 -6.86
C TRP A 145 -11.05 2.96 -7.46
N LEU A 146 -11.36 3.09 -8.76
CA LEU A 146 -11.41 4.40 -9.44
C LEU A 146 -12.45 5.32 -8.82
N LYS A 147 -13.68 4.86 -8.53
CA LYS A 147 -14.69 5.69 -7.83
C LYS A 147 -14.28 6.01 -6.40
N SER A 148 -13.60 5.14 -5.66
CA SER A 148 -13.20 5.44 -4.27
C SER A 148 -12.07 6.47 -4.21
N ASN A 149 -11.07 6.38 -5.09
CA ASN A 149 -9.98 7.35 -5.16
C ASN A 149 -10.38 8.64 -5.91
N ILE A 150 -11.27 8.58 -6.90
CA ILE A 150 -11.83 9.77 -7.57
C ILE A 150 -12.95 10.44 -6.74
N MET A 151 -13.71 9.73 -5.91
CA MET A 151 -14.61 10.38 -4.94
C MET A 151 -13.83 11.12 -3.84
N MET A 152 -12.64 10.63 -3.44
CA MET A 152 -11.75 11.43 -2.59
C MET A 152 -11.33 12.73 -3.27
N LEU A 153 -11.05 12.68 -4.59
CA LEU A 153 -10.82 13.89 -5.38
C LEU A 153 -12.05 14.81 -5.40
N HIS A 154 -13.27 14.29 -5.56
CA HIS A 154 -14.47 15.13 -5.60
C HIS A 154 -14.79 15.79 -4.24
N GLN A 155 -14.52 15.10 -3.13
CA GLN A 155 -14.80 15.62 -1.79
C GLN A 155 -13.71 16.60 -1.30
N HIS A 156 -12.45 16.43 -1.71
CA HIS A 156 -11.38 17.39 -1.42
C HIS A 156 -11.32 18.58 -2.39
N LEU A 157 -11.64 18.42 -3.69
CA LEU A 157 -11.77 19.56 -4.60
C LEU A 157 -12.97 20.45 -4.25
N PHE A 158 -14.08 19.88 -3.78
CA PHE A 158 -15.23 20.68 -3.33
C PHE A 158 -14.92 21.54 -2.09
N LEU A 159 -14.06 21.06 -1.19
CA LEU A 159 -13.59 21.83 -0.03
C LEU A 159 -12.53 22.88 -0.38
N LEU A 160 -11.74 22.66 -1.44
CA LEU A 160 -10.72 23.61 -1.90
C LEU A 160 -11.26 24.67 -2.88
N GLN A 161 -12.46 24.48 -3.44
CA GLN A 161 -13.13 25.45 -4.32
C GLN A 161 -14.14 26.34 -3.58
N ASN A 162 -14.42 26.08 -2.30
CA ASN A 162 -15.34 26.85 -1.46
C ASN A 162 -14.66 27.40 -0.18
N ALA A 163 -13.34 27.61 -0.22
CA ALA A 163 -12.55 28.28 0.81
C ALA A 163 -11.76 29.43 0.20
#